data_AF-A0A935LP78-F1
#
_entry.id   AF-A0A935LP78-F1
#
_cell.length_a   1.000
_cell.length_b   1.000
_cell.length_c   1.000
_cell.angle_alpha   90.00
_cell.angle_beta   90.00
_cell.angle_gamma   90.00
#
_symmetry.space_group_name_H-M   'P 1'
#
loop_
_entity.id
_entity.type
_entity.pdbx_description
1 polymer ?
#
loop_
_entity_poly.entity_id
_entity_poly.type
_entity_poly.pdbx_seq_one_letter_code
_entity_poly.pdbx_strand_id
1 'polypeptide(L)'
;MVGNGSPDFKNLFHILRFTQWDRFFKVIASANIAIDVIPQISDPSLSDADKKRYVGEAVFIRNLCYFFMIRLWGDVPYYTKPYFTGSLARENKVIVLKNLLADMETAKENLPWSYTNPSHIAVRAMKGSAIVLMMHINMWLACFDGDNKNQYYDNVDKLGVQMDQSQGHYELLPLTRTKEIFKGRTKEGLFEIPQNVNYGESFGWSAFSDNVLYAPYKNHVILNSYMSYLPAFMEKVFPKEVADNRKSVWYVQDYLYTGGDKFMMLKFANVYANDRGGGRKPRR
;
A
#
# COMPACT_ATOMS: atom_id res chain seq x y z
N MET A 1 4.16 -17.80 5.80
CA MET A 1 3.11 -18.50 5.04
C MET A 1 3.76 -19.67 4.33
N VAL A 2 3.06 -20.79 4.23
CA VAL A 2 3.54 -22.01 3.56
C VAL A 2 2.52 -22.37 2.48
N GLY A 3 2.98 -22.77 1.30
CA GLY A 3 2.11 -23.27 0.23
C GLY A 3 1.83 -24.75 0.41
N ASN A 4 0.57 -25.17 0.33
CA ASN A 4 0.14 -26.55 0.61
C ASN A 4 0.24 -27.52 -0.59
N GLY A 5 1.21 -27.33 -1.49
CA GLY A 5 1.48 -28.22 -2.63
C GLY A 5 0.74 -27.87 -3.92
N SER A 6 1.52 -27.62 -5.00
CA SER A 6 1.16 -27.22 -6.40
C SER A 6 0.65 -25.78 -6.60
N PRO A 7 1.16 -24.95 -7.55
CA PRO A 7 2.38 -25.03 -8.39
C PRO A 7 3.63 -24.55 -7.63
N ASP A 8 4.82 -24.56 -8.25
CA ASP A 8 6.04 -23.95 -7.69
C ASP A 8 5.71 -22.54 -7.18
N PHE A 9 5.83 -22.32 -5.87
CA PHE A 9 5.54 -21.04 -5.19
C PHE A 9 6.21 -19.85 -5.91
N LYS A 10 7.38 -20.10 -6.52
CA LYS A 10 8.11 -19.13 -7.35
C LYS A 10 7.33 -18.67 -8.56
N ASN A 11 6.61 -19.56 -9.23
CA ASN A 11 5.78 -19.26 -10.39
C ASN A 11 4.47 -18.58 -10.00
N LEU A 12 3.85 -19.01 -8.90
CA LEU A 12 2.62 -18.41 -8.38
C LEU A 12 2.81 -16.92 -8.03
N PHE A 13 3.92 -16.57 -7.38
CA PHE A 13 4.22 -15.19 -6.97
C PHE A 13 5.14 -14.46 -7.95
N HIS A 14 5.42 -15.05 -9.12
CA HIS A 14 6.33 -14.51 -10.12
C HIS A 14 7.65 -13.99 -9.53
N ILE A 15 8.27 -14.74 -8.61
CA ILE A 15 9.45 -14.31 -7.84
C ILE A 15 10.60 -13.92 -8.77
N LEU A 16 10.72 -14.55 -9.94
CA LEU A 16 11.73 -14.20 -10.95
C LEU A 16 11.56 -12.78 -11.51
N ARG A 17 10.38 -12.16 -11.39
CA ARG A 17 10.14 -10.76 -11.76
C ARG A 17 10.56 -9.78 -10.67
N PHE A 18 10.93 -10.24 -9.47
CA PHE A 18 11.41 -9.37 -8.39
C PHE A 18 12.76 -8.72 -8.70
N THR A 19 13.43 -9.05 -9.80
CA THR A 19 14.63 -8.35 -10.25
C THR A 19 14.31 -7.21 -11.24
N GLN A 20 13.04 -7.02 -11.62
CA GLN A 20 12.64 -6.02 -12.62
C GLN A 20 12.44 -4.65 -11.98
N TRP A 21 13.48 -3.80 -12.07
CA TRP A 21 13.44 -2.42 -11.57
C TRP A 21 12.79 -1.45 -12.57
N ASP A 22 12.68 -1.84 -13.85
CA ASP A 22 12.28 -0.96 -14.96
C ASP A 22 10.91 -0.31 -14.73
N ARG A 23 9.96 -1.05 -14.14
CA ARG A 23 8.62 -0.54 -13.86
C ARG A 23 8.63 0.60 -12.84
N PHE A 24 9.44 0.49 -11.79
CA PHE A 24 9.61 1.57 -10.81
C PHE A 24 10.28 2.78 -11.45
N PHE A 25 11.32 2.57 -12.24
CA PHE A 25 12.02 3.68 -12.89
C PHE A 25 11.20 4.39 -13.96
N LYS A 26 10.25 3.71 -14.63
CA LYS A 26 9.27 4.36 -15.50
C LYS A 26 8.40 5.35 -14.72
N VAL A 27 7.89 4.93 -13.55
CA VAL A 27 7.09 5.81 -12.69
C VAL A 27 7.92 6.98 -12.14
N ILE A 28 9.15 6.71 -11.70
CA ILE A 28 10.08 7.75 -11.22
C ILE A 28 10.40 8.77 -12.33
N ALA A 29 10.66 8.32 -13.55
CA ALA A 29 10.91 9.20 -14.69
C ALA A 29 9.69 10.09 -14.99
N SER A 30 8.49 9.50 -15.04
CA SER A 30 7.24 10.27 -15.21
C SER A 30 7.02 11.29 -14.09
N ALA A 31 7.31 10.92 -12.85
CA ALA A 31 7.20 11.84 -11.71
C ALA A 31 8.22 12.98 -11.80
N ASN A 32 9.48 12.69 -12.16
CA ASN A 32 10.50 13.73 -12.35
C ASN A 32 10.11 14.72 -13.46
N ILE A 33 9.58 14.24 -14.58
CA ILE A 33 9.06 15.10 -15.65
C ILE A 33 7.89 15.94 -15.16
N ALA A 34 6.93 15.34 -14.44
CA ALA A 34 5.78 16.07 -13.90
C ALA A 34 6.20 17.19 -12.93
N ILE A 35 7.15 16.91 -12.04
CA ILE A 35 7.68 17.89 -11.07
C ILE A 35 8.34 19.08 -11.79
N ASP A 36 9.05 18.83 -12.89
CA ASP A 36 9.74 19.86 -13.67
C ASP A 36 8.77 20.68 -14.53
N VAL A 37 7.86 20.02 -15.24
CA VAL A 37 7.05 20.64 -16.30
C VAL A 37 5.78 21.30 -15.77
N ILE A 38 5.09 20.73 -14.77
CA ILE A 38 3.81 21.25 -14.27
C ILE A 38 3.89 22.73 -13.84
N PRO A 39 4.92 23.17 -13.10
CA PRO A 39 5.05 24.59 -12.73
C PRO A 39 5.13 25.54 -13.93
N GLN A 40 5.62 25.07 -15.08
CA GLN A 40 5.86 25.86 -16.30
C GLN A 40 4.60 25.99 -17.18
N ILE A 41 3.52 25.24 -16.89
CA ILE A 41 2.29 25.27 -17.68
C ILE A 41 1.60 26.63 -17.52
N SER A 42 1.40 27.34 -18.63
CA SER A 42 0.77 28.67 -18.68
C SER A 42 -0.74 28.65 -18.90
N ASP A 43 -1.38 27.48 -18.88
CA ASP A 43 -2.83 27.34 -19.08
C ASP A 43 -3.60 27.95 -17.89
N PRO A 44 -4.46 28.97 -18.12
CA PRO A 44 -5.20 29.64 -17.05
C PRO A 44 -6.26 28.76 -16.38
N SER A 45 -6.65 27.63 -16.98
CA SER A 45 -7.55 26.66 -16.36
C SER A 45 -6.87 25.85 -15.25
N LEU A 46 -5.53 25.88 -15.18
CA LEU A 46 -4.74 25.20 -14.17
C LEU A 46 -4.27 26.18 -13.10
N SER A 47 -4.96 26.20 -11.97
CA SER A 47 -4.62 27.10 -10.85
C SER A 47 -3.26 26.77 -10.23
N ASP A 48 -2.61 27.76 -9.60
CA ASP A 48 -1.35 27.54 -8.89
C ASP A 48 -1.49 26.56 -7.72
N ALA A 49 -2.67 26.52 -7.08
CA ALA A 49 -2.97 25.53 -6.06
C ALA A 49 -3.01 24.11 -6.63
N ASP A 50 -3.62 23.93 -7.81
CA ASP A 50 -3.63 22.64 -8.49
C ASP A 50 -2.22 22.23 -8.95
N LYS A 51 -1.42 23.16 -9.49
CA LYS A 51 0.00 22.90 -9.84
C LYS A 51 0.79 22.41 -8.64
N LYS A 52 0.72 23.14 -7.51
CA LYS A 52 1.39 22.76 -6.26
C LYS A 52 0.94 21.39 -5.79
N ARG A 53 -0.37 21.12 -5.83
CA ARG A 53 -0.93 19.81 -5.44
C ARG A 53 -0.41 18.69 -6.34
N TYR A 54 -0.42 18.87 -7.66
CA TYR A 54 0.06 17.84 -8.60
C TYR A 54 1.56 17.58 -8.47
N VAL A 55 2.37 18.61 -8.21
CA VAL A 55 3.79 18.45 -7.87
C VAL A 55 3.93 17.66 -6.56
N GLY A 56 3.13 17.96 -5.54
CA GLY A 56 3.10 17.20 -4.29
C GLY A 56 2.74 15.73 -4.49
N GLU A 57 1.74 15.45 -5.32
CA GLU A 57 1.33 14.08 -5.69
C GLU A 57 2.47 13.35 -6.43
N ALA A 58 3.17 14.02 -7.36
CA ALA A 58 4.30 13.45 -8.10
C ALA A 58 5.51 13.16 -7.19
N VAL A 59 5.86 14.07 -6.28
CA VAL A 59 6.91 13.85 -5.26
C VAL A 59 6.58 12.65 -4.39
N PHE A 60 5.33 12.56 -3.91
CA PHE A 60 4.87 11.42 -3.11
C PHE A 60 5.05 10.09 -3.86
N ILE A 61 4.59 10.01 -5.12
CA ILE A 61 4.69 8.78 -5.92
C ILE A 61 6.16 8.40 -6.18
N ARG A 62 7.02 9.37 -6.52
CA ARG A 62 8.46 9.13 -6.68
C ARG A 62 9.07 8.56 -5.41
N ASN A 63 8.77 9.18 -4.27
CA ASN A 63 9.32 8.77 -2.97
C ASN A 63 8.78 7.39 -2.56
N LEU A 64 7.51 7.13 -2.80
CA LEU A 64 6.90 5.82 -2.57
C LEU A 64 7.60 4.74 -3.40
N CYS A 65 7.84 4.99 -4.69
CA CYS A 65 8.60 4.08 -5.55
C CYS A 65 9.98 3.79 -4.98
N TYR A 66 10.82 4.80 -4.74
CA TYR A 66 12.14 4.59 -4.15
C TYR A 66 12.08 3.84 -2.81
N PHE A 67 11.12 4.16 -1.95
CA PHE A 67 10.93 3.46 -0.68
C PHE A 67 10.61 1.97 -0.88
N PHE A 68 9.74 1.60 -1.83
CA PHE A 68 9.52 0.20 -2.19
C PHE A 68 10.80 -0.46 -2.72
N MET A 69 11.53 0.22 -3.62
CA MET A 69 12.75 -0.33 -4.20
C MET A 69 13.80 -0.63 -3.11
N ILE A 70 13.98 0.28 -2.15
CA ILE A 70 14.95 0.11 -1.06
C ILE A 70 14.59 -1.07 -0.15
N ARG A 71 13.30 -1.27 0.15
CA ARG A 71 12.85 -2.41 0.96
C ARG A 71 13.03 -3.75 0.26
N LEU A 72 13.05 -3.76 -1.08
CA LEU A 72 13.22 -4.98 -1.88
C LEU A 72 14.71 -5.27 -2.16
N TRP A 73 15.52 -4.25 -2.43
CA TRP A 73 16.87 -4.42 -2.98
C TRP A 73 17.99 -3.71 -2.21
N GLY A 74 17.67 -2.91 -1.20
CA GLY A 74 18.65 -2.09 -0.48
C GLY A 74 19.08 -0.87 -1.30
N ASP A 75 20.37 -0.75 -1.59
CA ASP A 75 20.92 0.40 -2.32
C ASP A 75 20.41 0.41 -3.77
N VAL A 76 20.11 1.57 -4.35
CA VAL A 76 19.53 1.68 -5.70
C VAL A 76 20.06 2.89 -6.45
N PRO A 77 20.10 2.88 -7.80
CA PRO A 77 20.39 4.09 -8.56
C PRO A 77 19.39 5.19 -8.19
N TYR A 78 19.89 6.39 -7.87
CA TYR A 78 19.06 7.51 -7.44
C TYR A 78 19.23 8.72 -8.35
N TYR A 79 18.12 9.23 -8.87
CA TYR A 79 18.06 10.46 -9.66
C TYR A 79 16.71 11.16 -9.55
N THR A 80 16.74 12.49 -9.64
CA THR A 80 15.55 13.36 -9.59
C THR A 80 15.42 14.27 -10.81
N LYS A 81 16.42 14.27 -11.71
CA LYS A 81 16.37 15.05 -12.96
C LYS A 81 15.32 14.48 -13.92
N PRO A 82 14.57 15.33 -14.65
CA PRO A 82 13.50 14.90 -15.57
C PRO A 82 14.03 14.11 -16.76
N TYR A 83 15.19 14.51 -17.28
CA TYR A 83 15.86 13.84 -18.38
C TYR A 83 17.20 13.33 -17.87
N PHE A 84 17.37 12.00 -17.86
CA PHE A 84 18.62 11.37 -17.47
C PHE A 84 19.01 10.32 -18.51
N THR A 85 20.17 10.51 -19.11
CA THR A 85 20.78 9.59 -20.06
C THR A 85 22.16 9.20 -19.52
N GLY A 86 22.28 7.99 -19.01
CA GLY A 86 23.53 7.51 -18.42
C GLY A 86 23.36 6.25 -17.58
N SER A 87 24.48 5.71 -17.14
CA SER A 87 24.51 4.66 -16.12
C SER A 87 24.79 5.29 -14.76
N LEU A 88 24.04 4.87 -13.75
CA LEU A 88 24.25 5.31 -12.36
C LEU A 88 24.66 4.12 -11.52
N ALA A 89 25.69 4.34 -10.70
CA ALA A 89 25.97 3.44 -9.59
C ALA A 89 24.79 3.44 -8.61
N ARG A 90 24.70 2.37 -7.81
CA ARG A 90 23.74 2.29 -6.71
C ARG A 90 24.16 3.29 -5.63
N GLU A 91 23.21 4.09 -5.17
CA GLU A 91 23.39 5.03 -4.07
C GLU A 91 23.03 4.36 -2.76
N ASN A 92 23.73 4.73 -1.69
CA ASN A 92 23.49 4.21 -0.36
C ASN A 92 22.04 4.50 0.06
N LYS A 93 21.30 3.46 0.45
CA LYS A 93 19.89 3.57 0.86
C LYS A 93 19.63 4.62 1.94
N VAL A 94 20.55 4.83 2.89
CA VAL A 94 20.42 5.86 3.94
C VAL A 94 20.41 7.25 3.32
N ILE A 95 21.29 7.51 2.34
CA ILE A 95 21.33 8.78 1.61
C ILE A 95 20.04 8.96 0.82
N VAL A 96 19.61 7.94 0.07
CA VAL A 96 18.35 8.01 -0.70
C VAL A 96 17.17 8.32 0.22
N LEU A 97 16.98 7.56 1.31
CA LEU A 97 15.88 7.76 2.26
C LEU A 97 15.90 9.15 2.89
N LYS A 98 17.07 9.71 3.24
CA LYS A 98 17.20 11.08 3.73
C LYS A 98 16.76 12.11 2.68
N ASN A 99 17.12 11.91 1.42
CA ASN A 99 16.66 12.77 0.33
C ASN A 99 15.14 12.68 0.13
N LEU A 100 14.54 11.48 0.25
CA LEU A 100 13.08 11.32 0.18
C LEU A 100 12.36 12.11 1.29
N LEU A 101 12.90 12.11 2.52
CA LEU A 101 12.36 12.91 3.61
C LEU A 101 12.42 14.40 3.32
N ALA A 102 13.56 14.89 2.83
CA ALA A 102 13.74 16.30 2.48
C ALA A 102 12.78 16.74 1.37
N ASP A 103 12.66 15.95 0.30
CA ASP A 103 11.71 16.19 -0.77
C ASP A 103 10.27 16.29 -0.22
N MET A 104 9.87 15.33 0.62
CA MET A 104 8.50 15.26 1.11
C MET A 104 8.19 16.40 2.10
N GLU A 105 9.16 16.87 2.88
CA GLU A 105 8.96 18.01 3.80
C GLU A 105 8.58 19.29 3.05
N THR A 106 9.12 19.50 1.85
CA THR A 106 8.77 20.65 0.99
C THR A 106 7.44 20.51 0.27
N ALA A 107 6.97 19.27 0.08
CA ALA A 107 5.83 18.94 -0.78
C ALA A 107 4.54 18.60 -0.02
N LYS A 108 4.63 18.09 1.22
CA LYS A 108 3.47 17.61 1.99
C LYS A 108 2.43 18.69 2.25
N GLU A 109 2.85 19.94 2.41
CA GLU A 109 1.93 21.07 2.69
C GLU A 109 1.07 21.45 1.48
N ASN A 110 1.50 21.06 0.27
CA ASN A 110 0.73 21.26 -0.95
C ASN A 110 -0.38 20.20 -1.14
N LEU A 111 -0.39 19.15 -0.32
CA LEU A 111 -1.40 18.10 -0.37
C LEU A 111 -2.56 18.43 0.57
N PRO A 112 -3.82 18.17 0.16
CA PRO A 112 -4.95 18.32 1.06
C PRO A 112 -5.02 17.16 2.07
N TRP A 113 -5.64 17.37 3.21
CA TRP A 113 -5.96 16.29 4.16
C TRP A 113 -6.91 15.25 3.57
N SER A 114 -7.87 15.70 2.76
CA SER A 114 -8.79 14.85 2.01
C SER A 114 -9.22 15.55 0.72
N TYR A 115 -9.65 14.76 -0.26
CA TYR A 115 -10.32 15.27 -1.45
C TYR A 115 -11.81 15.39 -1.23
N THR A 116 -12.44 16.36 -1.91
CA THR A 116 -13.90 16.52 -1.94
C THR A 116 -14.57 15.49 -2.84
N ASN A 117 -13.91 15.09 -3.93
CA ASN A 117 -14.38 14.02 -4.80
C ASN A 117 -14.09 12.65 -4.13
N PRO A 118 -15.12 11.86 -3.78
CA PRO A 118 -14.94 10.56 -3.16
C PRO A 118 -14.10 9.58 -4.00
N SER A 119 -14.06 9.73 -5.32
CA SER A 119 -13.25 8.87 -6.18
C SER A 119 -11.73 9.10 -6.04
N HIS A 120 -11.31 10.18 -5.39
CA HIS A 120 -9.91 10.55 -5.17
C HIS A 120 -9.43 10.26 -3.73
N ILE A 121 -10.35 10.04 -2.78
CA ILE A 121 -9.99 9.76 -1.38
C ILE A 121 -9.13 8.50 -1.32
N ALA A 122 -8.01 8.58 -0.60
CA ALA A 122 -6.99 7.52 -0.44
C ALA A 122 -6.27 7.07 -1.72
N VAL A 123 -6.83 7.24 -2.91
CA VAL A 123 -6.24 6.77 -4.18
C VAL A 123 -5.41 7.84 -4.89
N ARG A 124 -5.51 9.09 -4.43
CA ARG A 124 -4.59 10.19 -4.74
C ARG A 124 -3.84 10.55 -3.46
N ALA A 125 -2.60 10.99 -3.59
CA ALA A 125 -1.78 11.31 -2.42
C ALA A 125 -2.42 12.43 -1.60
N MET A 126 -2.64 12.19 -0.31
CA MET A 126 -3.13 13.17 0.65
C MET A 126 -2.01 13.55 1.62
N LYS A 127 -2.20 14.60 2.41
CA LYS A 127 -1.23 15.03 3.42
C LYS A 127 -0.91 13.90 4.41
N GLY A 128 -1.93 13.16 4.87
CA GLY A 128 -1.73 11.98 5.72
C GLY A 128 -0.96 10.85 5.03
N SER A 129 -1.12 10.65 3.72
CA SER A 129 -0.32 9.70 2.94
C SER A 129 1.17 10.05 3.03
N ALA A 130 1.50 11.33 2.81
CA ALA A 130 2.88 11.83 2.87
C ALA A 130 3.47 11.71 4.27
N ILE A 131 2.74 12.15 5.30
CA ILE A 131 3.16 12.05 6.71
C ILE A 131 3.47 10.59 7.07
N VAL A 132 2.57 9.65 6.76
CA VAL A 132 2.79 8.23 7.08
C VAL A 132 3.92 7.61 6.26
N LEU A 133 4.12 8.00 5.00
CA LEU A 133 5.30 7.58 4.24
C LEU A 133 6.59 8.08 4.91
N MET A 134 6.63 9.33 5.38
CA MET A 134 7.77 9.86 6.13
C MET A 134 8.00 9.13 7.45
N MET A 135 6.94 8.77 8.18
CA MET A 135 7.05 7.95 9.39
C MET A 135 7.66 6.59 9.08
N HIS A 136 7.20 5.92 8.03
CA HIS A 136 7.79 4.68 7.55
C HIS A 136 9.26 4.82 7.19
N ILE A 137 9.63 5.87 6.45
CA ILE A 137 11.03 6.11 6.07
C ILE A 137 11.91 6.32 7.31
N ASN A 138 11.48 7.12 8.28
CA ASN A 138 12.21 7.30 9.54
C ASN A 138 12.40 5.98 10.29
N MET A 139 11.38 5.12 10.38
CA MET A 139 11.51 3.82 11.06
C MET A 139 12.48 2.86 10.35
N TRP A 140 12.58 2.95 9.01
CA TRP A 140 13.60 2.20 8.27
C TRP A 140 15.00 2.79 8.45
N LEU A 141 15.13 4.12 8.51
CA LEU A 141 16.38 4.80 8.84
C LEU A 141 16.86 4.44 10.25
N ALA A 142 15.98 4.32 11.24
CA ALA A 142 16.34 3.85 12.58
C ALA A 142 16.96 2.45 12.60
N CYS A 143 16.62 1.60 11.61
CA CYS A 143 17.24 0.29 11.43
C CYS A 143 18.59 0.38 10.68
N PHE A 144 18.66 1.17 9.61
CA PHE A 144 19.84 1.25 8.73
C PHE A 144 20.94 2.21 9.20
N ASP A 145 20.59 3.17 10.04
CA ASP A 145 21.45 4.22 10.58
C ASP A 145 21.23 4.28 12.11
N GLY A 146 21.56 3.16 12.75
CA GLY A 146 21.20 2.86 14.14
C GLY A 146 21.80 3.83 15.17
N ASP A 147 22.93 4.46 14.84
CA ASP A 147 23.57 5.48 15.70
C ASP A 147 22.67 6.72 15.85
N ASN A 148 21.81 6.99 14.86
CA ASN A 148 20.90 8.13 14.83
C ASN A 148 19.43 7.73 15.13
N LYS A 149 19.17 6.50 15.60
CA LYS A 149 17.79 5.96 15.77
C LYS A 149 16.87 6.82 16.62
N ASN A 150 17.37 7.44 17.69
CA ASN A 150 16.56 8.27 18.57
C ASN A 150 16.02 9.50 17.84
N GLN A 151 16.84 10.14 16.99
CA GLN A 151 16.38 11.25 16.15
C GLN A 151 15.26 10.82 15.20
N TYR A 152 15.36 9.63 14.61
CA TYR A 152 14.31 9.12 13.74
C TYR A 152 13.03 8.78 14.51
N TYR A 153 13.12 8.28 15.74
CA TYR A 153 11.96 8.09 16.61
C TYR A 153 11.28 9.42 16.95
N ASP A 154 12.05 10.45 17.32
CA ASP A 154 11.51 11.78 17.61
C ASP A 154 10.84 12.40 16.37
N ASN A 155 11.37 12.16 15.18
CA ASN A 155 10.75 12.59 13.94
C ASN A 155 9.39 11.90 13.69
N VAL A 156 9.29 10.59 13.98
CA VAL A 156 8.03 9.84 13.86
C VAL A 156 7.00 10.36 14.85
N ASP A 157 7.40 10.67 16.08
CA ASP A 157 6.51 11.24 17.10
C ASP A 157 5.96 12.61 16.64
N LYS A 158 6.83 13.51 16.17
CA LYS A 158 6.41 14.80 15.59
C LYS A 158 5.46 14.67 14.41
N LEU A 159 5.69 13.69 13.53
CA LEU A 159 4.82 13.40 12.40
C LEU A 159 3.47 12.82 12.86
N GLY A 160 3.46 12.02 13.94
CA GLY A 160 2.24 11.56 14.60
C GLY A 160 1.40 12.72 15.13
N VAL A 161 2.03 13.67 15.83
CA VAL A 161 1.37 14.90 16.30
C VAL A 161 0.81 15.73 15.12
N GLN A 162 1.52 15.80 13.99
CA GLN A 162 0.98 16.44 12.78
C GLN A 162 -0.26 15.70 12.26
N MET A 163 -0.27 14.37 12.30
CA MET A 163 -1.41 13.56 11.87
C MET A 163 -2.68 13.84 12.69
N ASP A 164 -2.54 14.13 13.98
CA ASP A 164 -3.65 14.52 14.87
C ASP A 164 -4.28 15.88 14.47
N GLN A 165 -3.57 16.70 13.70
CA GLN A 165 -4.08 17.96 13.14
C GLN A 165 -4.95 17.74 11.89
N SER A 166 -5.28 16.49 11.55
CA SER A 166 -6.12 16.13 10.40
C SER A 166 -7.59 16.53 10.54
N GLN A 167 -8.03 17.12 11.66
CA GLN A 167 -9.37 17.69 11.83
C GLN A 167 -10.52 16.71 11.50
N GLY A 168 -10.36 15.41 11.80
CA GLY A 168 -11.37 14.39 11.55
C GLY A 168 -11.50 13.96 10.08
N HIS A 169 -10.52 14.30 9.23
CA HIS A 169 -10.43 13.76 7.87
C HIS A 169 -10.13 12.26 7.85
N TYR A 170 -9.51 11.73 8.91
CA TYR A 170 -9.29 10.30 9.09
C TYR A 170 -10.09 9.77 10.28
N GLU A 171 -10.52 8.51 10.17
CA GLU A 171 -11.23 7.83 11.26
C GLU A 171 -10.85 6.35 11.28
N LEU A 172 -10.78 5.76 12.47
CA LEU A 172 -10.76 4.31 12.61
C LEU A 172 -12.18 3.80 12.44
N LEU A 173 -12.43 3.00 11.40
CA LEU A 173 -13.74 2.40 11.19
C LEU A 173 -13.99 1.32 12.26
N PRO A 174 -15.23 1.17 12.73
CA PRO A 174 -15.56 0.10 13.67
C PRO A 174 -15.33 -1.26 13.03
N LEU A 175 -14.99 -2.28 13.84
CA LEU A 175 -14.71 -3.64 13.34
C LEU A 175 -15.84 -4.22 12.48
N THR A 176 -17.10 -3.85 12.75
CA THR A 176 -18.26 -4.26 11.95
C THR A 176 -18.20 -3.77 10.50
N ARG A 177 -17.47 -2.69 10.24
CA ARG A 177 -17.24 -2.07 8.93
C ARG A 177 -15.89 -2.43 8.31
N THR A 178 -15.14 -3.39 8.89
CA THR A 178 -13.84 -3.87 8.36
C THR A 178 -13.86 -4.08 6.84
N LYS A 179 -14.95 -4.66 6.32
CA LYS A 179 -15.06 -5.01 4.90
C LYS A 179 -15.08 -3.79 3.97
N GLU A 180 -15.49 -2.62 4.47
CA GLU A 180 -15.48 -1.37 3.71
C GLU A 180 -14.05 -0.87 3.50
N ILE A 181 -13.16 -1.04 4.48
CA ILE A 181 -11.75 -0.65 4.38
C ILE A 181 -11.11 -1.32 3.16
N PHE A 182 -11.39 -2.61 2.93
CA PHE A 182 -10.83 -3.36 1.80
C PHE A 182 -11.55 -3.14 0.47
N LYS A 183 -12.69 -2.44 0.46
CA LYS A 183 -13.24 -1.87 -0.78
C LYS A 183 -12.49 -0.60 -1.20
N GLY A 184 -11.83 0.05 -0.23
CA GLY A 184 -11.05 1.25 -0.44
C GLY A 184 -11.86 2.54 -0.34
N ARG A 185 -11.16 3.67 -0.40
CA ARG A 185 -11.67 5.05 -0.36
C ARG A 185 -12.46 5.37 0.91
N THR A 186 -12.12 4.71 2.01
CA THR A 186 -12.68 5.02 3.33
C THR A 186 -11.89 6.11 4.03
N LYS A 187 -12.43 6.67 5.11
CA LYS A 187 -11.72 7.60 5.98
C LYS A 187 -10.59 6.94 6.80
N GLU A 188 -10.49 5.62 6.82
CA GLU A 188 -9.32 4.92 7.38
C GLU A 188 -8.19 4.78 6.34
N GLY A 189 -8.50 4.98 5.05
CA GLY A 189 -7.56 4.89 3.95
C GLY A 189 -6.59 6.06 3.91
N LEU A 190 -5.29 5.78 4.07
CA LEU A 190 -4.24 6.79 3.96
C LEU A 190 -3.67 6.88 2.56
N PHE A 191 -3.30 5.74 1.97
CA PHE A 191 -2.98 5.64 0.56
C PHE A 191 -3.31 4.23 0.06
N GLU A 192 -3.94 4.16 -1.10
CA GLU A 192 -4.45 2.94 -1.69
C GLU A 192 -4.09 2.94 -3.17
N ILE A 193 -3.69 1.78 -3.69
CA ILE A 193 -3.57 1.58 -5.13
C ILE A 193 -4.96 1.17 -5.60
N PRO A 194 -5.68 2.03 -6.35
CA PRO A 194 -7.01 1.69 -6.83
C PRO A 194 -6.91 0.51 -7.79
N GLN A 195 -7.95 -0.31 -7.80
CA GLN A 195 -8.19 -1.29 -8.85
C GLN A 195 -9.52 -0.95 -9.50
N ASN A 196 -9.55 -0.85 -10.83
CA ASN A 196 -10.78 -0.59 -11.54
C ASN A 196 -10.93 -1.45 -12.79
N VAL A 197 -11.83 -2.43 -12.69
CA VAL A 197 -12.21 -3.34 -13.78
C VAL A 197 -12.72 -2.61 -15.03
N ASN A 198 -13.31 -1.43 -14.88
CA ASN A 198 -13.79 -0.63 -16.01
C ASN A 198 -12.64 -0.05 -16.84
N TYR A 199 -11.46 0.06 -16.26
CA TYR A 199 -10.22 0.45 -16.96
C TYR A 199 -9.36 -0.77 -17.34
N GLY A 200 -9.93 -1.98 -17.27
CA GLY A 200 -9.23 -3.22 -17.62
C GLY A 200 -8.26 -3.71 -16.54
N GLU A 201 -8.28 -3.13 -15.34
CA GLU A 201 -7.43 -3.53 -14.23
C GLU A 201 -8.04 -4.74 -13.51
N SER A 202 -7.50 -5.92 -13.77
CA SER A 202 -7.88 -7.17 -13.08
C SER A 202 -6.64 -7.79 -12.45
N PHE A 203 -6.73 -8.20 -11.19
CA PHE A 203 -5.80 -9.21 -10.67
C PHE A 203 -6.15 -10.54 -11.34
N GLY A 204 -5.13 -11.24 -11.85
CA GLY A 204 -5.31 -12.63 -12.29
C GLY A 204 -5.71 -13.55 -11.13
N TRP A 205 -5.72 -14.87 -11.35
CA TRP A 205 -5.80 -15.87 -10.29
C TRP A 205 -4.67 -15.65 -9.27
N SER A 206 -4.88 -14.89 -8.18
CA SER A 206 -3.88 -14.66 -7.09
C SER A 206 -4.16 -13.43 -6.21
N ALA A 207 -5.37 -12.83 -6.21
CA ALA A 207 -5.65 -11.85 -5.15
C ALA A 207 -5.45 -12.55 -3.79
N PHE A 208 -4.92 -11.86 -2.78
CA PHE A 208 -4.64 -12.49 -1.48
C PHE A 208 -5.88 -13.22 -0.94
N SER A 209 -7.06 -12.63 -1.16
CA SER A 209 -8.35 -13.21 -0.82
C SER A 209 -8.63 -14.55 -1.51
N ASP A 210 -8.08 -14.84 -2.71
CA ASP A 210 -8.25 -16.13 -3.43
C ASP A 210 -7.52 -17.28 -2.72
N ASN A 211 -6.48 -16.94 -1.95
CA ASN A 211 -5.62 -17.93 -1.33
C ASN A 211 -6.09 -18.33 0.07
N VAL A 212 -6.92 -17.51 0.71
CA VAL A 212 -7.34 -17.64 2.13
C VAL A 212 -8.84 -17.74 2.34
N LEU A 213 -9.63 -17.75 1.25
CA LEU A 213 -11.08 -17.93 1.27
C LEU A 213 -11.48 -19.02 0.30
N TYR A 214 -12.57 -19.70 0.63
CA TYR A 214 -13.20 -20.74 -0.17
C TYR A 214 -14.71 -20.77 0.11
N ALA A 215 -15.46 -21.71 -0.46
CA ALA A 215 -16.91 -21.83 -0.25
C ALA A 215 -17.27 -21.86 1.25
N PRO A 216 -18.37 -21.20 1.67
CA PRO A 216 -19.34 -20.45 0.86
C PRO A 216 -18.94 -18.99 0.61
N TYR A 217 -17.84 -18.51 1.18
CA TYR A 217 -17.46 -17.09 1.13
C TYR A 217 -16.82 -16.68 -0.19
N LYS A 218 -16.28 -17.64 -0.95
CA LYS A 218 -15.60 -17.37 -2.22
C LYS A 218 -15.63 -18.56 -3.17
N ASN A 219 -16.37 -18.43 -4.28
CA ASN A 219 -16.54 -19.41 -5.37
C ASN A 219 -16.97 -20.82 -4.88
N HIS A 220 -18.10 -21.34 -5.38
CA HIS A 220 -18.65 -22.62 -4.94
C HIS A 220 -17.77 -23.86 -5.25
N VAL A 221 -16.71 -23.70 -6.05
CA VAL A 221 -15.85 -24.80 -6.50
C VAL A 221 -14.59 -24.98 -5.64
N ILE A 222 -14.06 -23.91 -5.05
CA ILE A 222 -12.88 -23.99 -4.18
C ILE A 222 -13.37 -24.32 -2.78
N LEU A 223 -12.85 -25.39 -2.19
CA LEU A 223 -13.31 -25.91 -0.88
C LEU A 223 -12.27 -25.77 0.24
N ASN A 224 -11.04 -25.39 -0.10
CA ASN A 224 -9.93 -25.27 0.83
C ASN A 224 -9.09 -24.03 0.51
N SER A 225 -8.34 -23.55 1.50
CA SER A 225 -7.35 -22.51 1.38
C SER A 225 -6.03 -23.02 0.81
N TYR A 226 -5.43 -22.23 -0.08
CA TYR A 226 -4.11 -22.50 -0.66
C TYR A 226 -2.96 -22.00 0.23
N MET A 227 -3.23 -21.08 1.15
CA MET A 227 -2.24 -20.44 2.02
C MET A 227 -2.74 -20.27 3.44
N SER A 228 -1.89 -20.61 4.40
CA SER A 228 -2.15 -20.32 5.82
C SER A 228 -0.97 -19.63 6.48
N TYR A 229 -1.27 -18.96 7.60
CA TYR A 229 -0.24 -18.55 8.54
C TYR A 229 0.21 -19.76 9.38
N LEU A 230 1.46 -19.70 9.83
CA LEU A 230 1.98 -20.68 10.78
C LEU A 230 1.23 -20.53 12.12
N PRO A 231 0.81 -21.62 12.77
CA PRO A 231 0.15 -21.57 14.08
C PRO A 231 0.92 -20.74 15.10
N ALA A 232 2.24 -20.94 15.20
CA ALA A 232 3.10 -20.17 16.12
C ALA A 232 3.11 -18.66 15.82
N PHE A 233 2.98 -18.27 14.55
CA PHE A 233 2.84 -16.86 14.20
C PHE A 233 1.47 -16.31 14.63
N MET A 234 0.39 -17.09 14.43
CA MET A 234 -0.94 -16.70 14.85
C MET A 234 -1.05 -16.57 16.36
N GLU A 235 -0.45 -17.47 17.14
CA GLU A 235 -0.41 -17.36 18.61
C GLU A 235 0.39 -16.15 19.09
N LYS A 236 1.45 -15.76 18.36
CA LYS A 236 2.22 -14.55 18.67
C LYS A 236 1.41 -13.27 18.44
N VAL A 237 0.66 -13.20 17.34
CA VAL A 237 -0.12 -11.99 16.97
C VAL A 237 -1.45 -11.94 17.71
N PHE A 238 -2.10 -13.09 17.91
CA PHE A 238 -3.39 -13.26 18.57
C PHE A 238 -3.26 -14.34 19.66
N PRO A 239 -2.70 -14.01 20.84
CA PRO A 239 -2.63 -14.96 21.94
C PRO A 239 -4.01 -15.52 22.29
N LYS A 240 -4.09 -16.83 22.58
CA LYS A 240 -5.36 -17.54 22.82
C LYS A 240 -6.13 -16.92 23.99
N GLU A 241 -5.43 -16.64 25.08
CA GLU A 241 -5.99 -16.12 26.33
C GLU A 241 -6.32 -14.62 26.29
N VAL A 242 -5.81 -13.88 25.31
CA VAL A 242 -6.06 -12.43 25.20
C VAL A 242 -7.35 -12.20 24.43
N ALA A 243 -8.30 -11.51 25.03
CA ALA A 243 -9.53 -11.11 24.36
C ALA A 243 -9.22 -10.20 23.16
N ASP A 244 -9.67 -10.58 21.97
CA ASP A 244 -9.50 -9.80 20.75
C ASP A 244 -10.64 -10.09 19.78
N ASN A 245 -11.47 -9.09 19.54
CA ASN A 245 -12.64 -9.17 18.66
C ASN A 245 -12.27 -9.49 17.20
N ARG A 246 -11.03 -9.22 16.78
CA ARG A 246 -10.57 -9.59 15.43
C ARG A 246 -10.50 -11.10 15.25
N LYS A 247 -10.32 -11.89 16.32
CA LYS A 247 -10.31 -13.37 16.23
C LYS A 247 -11.63 -13.92 15.69
N SER A 248 -12.78 -13.34 16.07
CA SER A 248 -14.10 -13.73 15.56
C SER A 248 -14.48 -13.01 14.26
N VAL A 249 -14.06 -11.75 14.08
CA VAL A 249 -14.49 -10.95 12.91
C VAL A 249 -13.65 -11.26 11.67
N TRP A 250 -12.34 -11.51 11.81
CA TRP A 250 -11.42 -11.66 10.68
C TRP A 250 -11.13 -13.11 10.29
N TYR A 251 -11.49 -14.08 11.13
CA TYR A 251 -11.12 -15.48 10.96
C TYR A 251 -12.28 -16.41 11.34
N VAL A 252 -12.21 -17.65 10.83
CA VAL A 252 -13.00 -18.76 11.39
C VAL A 252 -12.25 -19.30 12.60
N GLN A 253 -12.84 -19.16 13.79
CA GLN A 253 -12.13 -19.41 15.07
C GLN A 253 -11.59 -20.84 15.18
N ASP A 254 -12.36 -21.83 14.75
CA ASP A 254 -11.97 -23.25 14.79
C ASP A 254 -10.67 -23.55 14.03
N TYR A 255 -10.33 -22.71 13.04
CA TYR A 255 -9.17 -22.89 12.16
C TYR A 255 -8.08 -21.83 12.36
N LEU A 256 -8.26 -20.90 13.31
CA LEU A 256 -7.35 -19.78 13.53
C LEU A 256 -5.92 -20.23 13.86
N TYR A 257 -5.79 -21.32 14.62
CA TYR A 257 -4.51 -21.84 15.12
C TYR A 257 -4.13 -23.21 14.53
N THR A 258 -4.86 -23.71 13.54
CA THR A 258 -4.59 -25.04 12.96
C THR A 258 -3.58 -24.99 11.83
N GLY A 259 -3.46 -23.84 11.15
CA GLY A 259 -2.79 -23.75 9.87
C GLY A 259 -3.48 -24.65 8.82
N GLY A 260 -2.71 -25.09 7.82
CA GLY A 260 -3.20 -26.04 6.82
C GLY A 260 -4.20 -25.44 5.83
N ASP A 261 -5.00 -26.31 5.22
CA ASP A 261 -5.91 -26.01 4.11
C ASP A 261 -7.32 -25.58 4.58
N LYS A 262 -7.64 -25.73 5.86
CA LYS A 262 -8.88 -25.22 6.49
C LYS A 262 -8.77 -23.80 7.02
N PHE A 263 -7.58 -23.21 7.00
CA PHE A 263 -7.38 -21.83 7.45
C PHE A 263 -8.26 -20.89 6.63
N MET A 264 -8.97 -19.95 7.28
CA MET A 264 -9.84 -19.02 6.58
C MET A 264 -9.79 -17.61 7.18
N MET A 265 -9.63 -16.61 6.32
CA MET A 265 -9.55 -15.20 6.70
C MET A 265 -10.73 -14.39 6.15
N LEU A 266 -11.81 -14.36 6.93
CA LEU A 266 -13.09 -13.67 6.64
C LEU A 266 -12.96 -12.16 6.40
N LYS A 267 -11.86 -11.55 6.85
CA LYS A 267 -11.53 -10.13 6.62
C LYS A 267 -11.67 -9.72 5.14
N PHE A 268 -11.41 -10.64 4.21
CA PHE A 268 -11.43 -10.37 2.78
C PHE A 268 -12.69 -10.89 2.05
N ALA A 269 -13.72 -11.37 2.78
CA ALA A 269 -14.87 -12.06 2.20
C ALA A 269 -15.70 -11.24 1.19
N ASN A 270 -15.54 -9.91 1.18
CA ASN A 270 -16.20 -9.00 0.24
C ASN A 270 -15.21 -8.32 -0.74
N VAL A 271 -13.99 -8.83 -0.86
CA VAL A 271 -12.98 -8.33 -1.80
C VAL A 271 -12.97 -9.22 -3.03
N TYR A 272 -13.64 -8.78 -4.09
CA TYR A 272 -13.74 -9.51 -5.35
C TYR A 272 -12.73 -8.96 -6.35
N ALA A 273 -11.97 -9.84 -7.00
CA ALA A 273 -11.04 -9.45 -8.07
C ALA A 273 -11.77 -8.84 -9.28
N ASN A 274 -13.06 -9.18 -9.44
CA ASN A 274 -13.98 -8.60 -10.40
C ASN A 274 -15.30 -8.25 -9.71
N ASP A 275 -15.72 -7.00 -9.79
CA ASP A 275 -17.03 -6.49 -9.31
C ASP A 275 -18.19 -6.96 -10.21
N ARG A 276 -18.14 -8.19 -10.72
CA ARG A 276 -19.33 -8.87 -11.22
C ARG A 276 -20.02 -9.49 -10.01
N GLY A 277 -20.78 -8.65 -9.32
CA GLY A 277 -21.75 -9.07 -8.32
C GLY A 277 -22.50 -10.30 -8.82
N GLY A 278 -22.60 -11.31 -7.97
CA GLY A 278 -23.19 -12.59 -8.31
C GLY A 278 -24.59 -12.47 -8.92
N GLY A 279 -24.84 -13.33 -9.91
CA GLY A 279 -26.16 -13.59 -10.45
C GLY A 279 -26.17 -13.75 -11.97
N ARG A 280 -25.78 -14.92 -12.49
CA ARG A 280 -26.37 -15.37 -13.75
C ARG A 280 -27.87 -15.50 -13.49
N LYS A 281 -28.69 -14.55 -13.98
CA LYS A 281 -30.15 -14.70 -13.95
C LYS A 281 -30.52 -16.01 -14.65
N PRO A 282 -31.48 -16.80 -14.11
CA PRO A 282 -31.99 -17.94 -14.84
C PRO A 282 -32.64 -17.41 -16.12
N ARG A 283 -32.23 -17.96 -17.26
CA ARG A 283 -32.93 -17.71 -18.53
C ARG A 283 -34.35 -18.26 -18.36
N ARG A 284 -35.35 -17.40 -18.59
CA ARG A 284 -36.70 -17.86 -18.93
C ARG A 284 -36.68 -18.48 -20.32
#